data_AF-A0A848UXT7-F1
#
_entry.id   AF-A0A848UXT7-F1
#
_cell.length_a   1.000
_cell.length_b   1.000
_cell.length_c   1.000
_cell.angle_alpha   90.00
_cell.angle_beta   90.00
_cell.angle_gamma   90.00
#
_symmetry.space_group_name_H-M   'P 1'
#
loop_
_entity.id
_entity.type
_entity.pdbx_description
1 polymer ?
#
loop_
_entity_poly.entity_id
_entity_poly.type
_entity_poly.pdbx_seq_one_letter_code
_entity_poly.pdbx_strand_id
1 'polypeptide(L)'
;MIQKHWWKFLALFILIYVLIASVLTPLKPGITSVYAAPIKAGNNTLIVQAYNTHFAEAAESQQVFYAAVGQDTTILCGNILEIESNTRMRVSFEAPDKLPVARLWVYVHNEIDGTVSIREAANVDPSLIDPSIS
;
A
#
# COMPACT_ATOMS: atom_id res chain seq x y z
N MET A 1 -0.08 -28.63 -47.68
CA MET A 1 -0.70 -27.33 -47.31
C MET A 1 -0.57 -26.96 -45.82
N ILE A 2 -0.51 -27.92 -44.88
CA ILE A 2 -0.37 -27.65 -43.44
C ILE A 2 1.01 -27.07 -43.04
N GLN A 3 2.11 -27.52 -43.68
CA GLN A 3 3.46 -27.10 -43.30
C GLN A 3 3.76 -25.61 -43.56
N LYS A 4 3.07 -24.97 -44.50
CA LYS A 4 3.26 -23.53 -44.81
C LYS A 4 2.53 -22.60 -43.83
N HIS A 5 1.53 -23.12 -43.11
CA HIS A 5 0.68 -22.35 -42.19
C HIS A 5 0.88 -22.71 -40.72
N TRP A 6 1.78 -23.65 -40.41
CA TRP A 6 2.08 -24.08 -39.04
C TRP A 6 2.39 -22.92 -38.09
N TRP A 7 3.16 -21.94 -38.55
CA TRP A 7 3.49 -20.75 -37.76
C TRP A 7 2.27 -19.89 -37.40
N LYS A 8 1.21 -19.88 -38.23
CA LYS A 8 -0.04 -19.16 -37.94
C LYS A 8 -0.85 -19.86 -36.85
N PHE A 9 -0.90 -21.19 -36.89
CA PHE A 9 -1.52 -21.98 -35.82
C PHE A 9 -0.76 -21.82 -34.50
N LEU A 10 0.58 -21.85 -34.54
CA LEU A 10 1.40 -21.57 -33.37
C LEU A 10 1.12 -20.17 -32.82
N ALA A 11 1.07 -19.15 -33.67
CA ALA A 11 0.73 -17.79 -33.26
C ALA A 11 -0.67 -17.69 -32.64
N LEU A 12 -1.66 -18.39 -33.21
CA LEU A 12 -3.02 -18.46 -32.67
C LEU A 12 -3.03 -19.06 -31.25
N PHE A 13 -2.33 -20.18 -31.04
CA PHE A 13 -2.26 -20.82 -29.71
C PHE A 13 -1.57 -19.94 -28.68
N ILE A 14 -0.49 -19.25 -29.07
CA ILE A 14 0.20 -18.30 -28.17
C ILE A 14 -0.73 -17.14 -27.82
N LEU A 15 -1.49 -16.61 -28.78
CA LEU A 15 -2.39 -15.48 -28.54
C LEU A 15 -3.54 -15.88 -27.61
N ILE A 16 -4.14 -17.07 -27.81
CA ILE A 16 -5.16 -17.62 -26.90
C ILE A 16 -4.56 -17.82 -25.50
N TYR A 17 -3.35 -18.39 -25.41
CA TYR A 17 -2.68 -18.58 -24.13
C TYR A 17 -2.46 -17.26 -23.39
N VAL A 18 -1.95 -16.22 -24.06
CA VAL A 18 -1.70 -14.91 -23.45
C VAL A 18 -3.01 -14.26 -22.98
N LEU A 19 -4.11 -14.38 -23.74
CA LEU A 19 -5.42 -13.85 -23.35
C LEU A 19 -5.98 -14.57 -22.11
N ILE A 20 -5.84 -15.89 -22.04
CA ILE A 20 -6.29 -16.66 -20.88
C ILE A 20 -5.41 -16.34 -19.67
N ALA A 21 -4.09 -16.31 -19.86
CA ALA A 21 -3.13 -16.03 -18.80
C ALA A 21 -3.32 -14.62 -18.21
N SER A 22 -3.58 -13.60 -19.04
CA SER A 22 -3.76 -12.22 -18.56
C SER A 22 -4.99 -12.03 -17.68
N VAL A 23 -6.05 -12.81 -17.91
CA VAL A 23 -7.28 -12.78 -17.09
C VAL A 23 -7.13 -13.64 -15.84
N LEU A 24 -6.38 -14.75 -15.91
CA LEU A 24 -6.21 -15.68 -14.79
C LEU A 24 -5.11 -15.29 -13.80
N THR A 25 -4.13 -14.46 -14.18
CA THR A 25 -3.12 -13.99 -13.23
C THR A 25 -3.71 -12.94 -12.30
N PRO A 26 -3.85 -13.22 -10.99
CA PRO A 26 -4.41 -12.27 -10.04
C PRO A 26 -3.49 -11.06 -9.88
N LEU A 27 -4.10 -9.92 -9.57
CA LEU A 27 -3.35 -8.71 -9.24
C LEU A 27 -2.54 -8.94 -7.96
N LYS A 28 -1.34 -8.37 -7.92
CA LYS A 28 -0.50 -8.40 -6.72
C LYS A 28 -1.22 -7.73 -5.54
N PRO A 29 -0.95 -8.18 -4.29
CA PRO A 29 -1.45 -7.52 -3.09
C PRO A 29 -1.10 -6.03 -3.10
N GLY A 30 -2.02 -5.19 -2.61
CA GLY A 30 -1.79 -3.75 -2.58
C GLY A 30 -2.78 -2.98 -1.74
N ILE A 31 -2.35 -1.82 -1.24
CA ILE A 31 -3.21 -0.87 -0.53
C ILE A 31 -4.01 -0.08 -1.57
N THR A 32 -5.33 -0.07 -1.43
CA THR A 32 -6.25 0.61 -2.36
C THR A 32 -6.61 2.01 -1.89
N SER A 33 -6.82 2.19 -0.59
CA SER A 33 -7.13 3.50 -0.01
C SER A 33 -6.80 3.54 1.48
N VAL A 34 -6.49 4.74 1.97
CA VAL A 34 -6.32 5.00 3.40
C VAL A 34 -7.29 6.11 3.80
N TYR A 35 -8.07 5.85 4.83
CA TYR A 35 -9.01 6.81 5.40
C TYR A 35 -8.44 7.35 6.70
N ALA A 36 -8.24 8.65 6.78
CA ALA A 36 -7.85 9.34 8.00
C ALA A 36 -8.43 10.75 8.03
N ALA A 37 -8.64 11.24 9.24
CA ALA A 37 -8.78 12.67 9.48
C ALA A 37 -7.43 13.38 9.20
N PRO A 38 -7.41 14.70 8.99
CA PRO A 38 -6.17 15.46 8.92
C PRO A 38 -5.26 15.11 10.12
N ILE A 39 -4.01 14.74 9.84
CA ILE A 39 -3.06 14.29 10.87
C ILE A 39 -2.75 15.46 11.80
N LYS A 40 -2.90 15.22 13.10
CA LYS A 40 -2.61 16.17 14.18
C LYS A 40 -1.36 15.75 14.97
N ALA A 41 -0.79 16.61 15.81
CA ALA A 41 0.29 16.21 16.71
C ALA A 41 -0.23 15.16 17.72
N GLY A 42 0.61 14.20 18.08
CA GLY A 42 0.26 13.11 18.98
C GLY A 42 -0.42 11.94 18.26
N ASN A 43 -1.38 11.29 18.93
CA ASN A 43 -1.94 10.02 18.45
C ASN A 43 -2.97 10.23 17.33
N ASN A 44 -2.76 9.56 16.20
CA ASN A 44 -3.65 9.56 15.05
C ASN A 44 -4.06 8.13 14.71
N THR A 45 -5.25 7.99 14.14
CA THR A 45 -5.79 6.70 13.70
C THR A 45 -6.10 6.75 12.21
N LEU A 46 -5.67 5.71 11.47
CA LEU A 46 -6.04 5.50 10.08
C LEU A 46 -6.70 4.15 9.90
N ILE A 47 -7.54 4.06 8.87
CA ILE A 47 -8.12 2.83 8.38
C ILE A 47 -7.48 2.53 7.03
N VAL A 48 -6.77 1.40 6.94
CA VAL A 48 -6.14 0.94 5.71
C VAL A 48 -7.06 -0.06 5.03
N GLN A 49 -7.40 0.22 3.78
CA GLN A 49 -8.13 -0.68 2.89
C GLN A 49 -7.18 -1.19 1.81
N ALA A 50 -7.19 -2.49 1.59
CA ALA A 50 -6.32 -3.18 0.65
C ALA A 50 -7.10 -4.15 -0.24
N TYR A 51 -6.39 -4.76 -1.19
CA TYR A 51 -6.90 -5.77 -2.12
C TYR A 51 -5.92 -6.93 -2.19
N ASN A 52 -6.46 -8.15 -2.16
CA ASN A 52 -5.70 -9.41 -2.25
C ASN A 52 -4.55 -9.50 -1.22
N THR A 53 -4.75 -8.93 -0.03
CA THR A 53 -3.82 -9.01 1.11
C THR A 53 -4.27 -10.05 2.13
N HIS A 54 -3.38 -10.41 3.05
CA HIS A 54 -3.55 -11.46 4.06
C HIS A 54 -3.31 -10.92 5.48
N PHE A 55 -3.84 -9.74 5.81
CA PHE A 55 -3.56 -9.08 7.10
C PHE A 55 -3.97 -9.90 8.32
N ALA A 56 -5.07 -10.65 8.28
CA ALA A 56 -5.52 -11.46 9.41
C ALA A 56 -4.73 -12.77 9.54
N GLU A 57 -4.36 -13.37 8.40
CA GLU A 57 -3.54 -14.59 8.37
C GLU A 57 -2.09 -14.33 8.80
N ALA A 58 -1.54 -13.15 8.49
CA ALA A 58 -0.19 -12.74 8.86
C ALA A 58 -0.16 -11.79 10.08
N ALA A 59 -1.15 -11.86 10.96
CA ALA A 59 -1.31 -10.92 12.08
C ALA A 59 -0.07 -10.82 12.99
N GLU A 60 0.65 -11.93 13.20
CA GLU A 60 1.84 -11.98 14.07
C GLU A 60 3.09 -11.31 13.47
N SER A 61 3.21 -11.28 12.13
CA SER A 61 4.33 -10.67 11.42
C SER A 61 4.00 -9.30 10.83
N GLN A 62 2.81 -8.76 11.16
CA GLN A 62 2.30 -7.52 10.60
C GLN A 62 3.06 -6.31 11.16
N GLN A 63 3.63 -5.52 10.26
CA GLN A 63 4.34 -4.28 10.57
C GLN A 63 3.79 -3.14 9.73
N VAL A 64 3.70 -1.94 10.33
CA VAL A 64 3.17 -0.74 9.67
C VAL A 64 4.14 0.40 9.91
N PHE A 65 4.50 1.09 8.83
CA PHE A 65 5.40 2.23 8.85
C PHE A 65 4.78 3.38 8.06
N TYR A 66 5.06 4.59 8.49
CA TYR A 66 4.68 5.81 7.79
C TYR A 66 5.97 6.53 7.38
N ALA A 67 6.06 6.98 6.13
CA ALA A 67 7.17 7.82 5.71
C ALA A 67 6.67 9.22 5.36
N ALA A 68 7.27 10.21 5.98
CA ALA A 68 7.27 11.59 5.53
C ALA A 68 8.48 11.77 4.63
N VAL A 69 8.26 11.80 3.31
CA VAL A 69 9.34 11.95 2.32
C VAL A 69 9.40 13.41 1.86
N GLY A 70 10.21 14.22 2.55
CA GLY A 70 10.51 15.63 2.23
C GLY A 70 11.96 15.80 1.79
N GLN A 71 12.63 16.88 2.21
CA GLN A 71 14.10 17.00 2.05
C GLN A 71 14.84 15.94 2.87
N ASP A 72 14.36 15.67 4.08
CA ASP A 72 14.74 14.54 4.90
C ASP A 72 13.61 13.51 4.93
N THR A 73 13.97 12.22 4.97
CA THR A 73 13.01 11.12 5.12
C THR A 73 12.83 10.82 6.61
N THR A 74 11.66 11.17 7.16
CA THR A 74 11.27 10.77 8.51
C THR A 74 10.40 9.53 8.43
N ILE A 75 10.81 8.46 9.13
CA ILE A 75 10.03 7.22 9.25
C ILE A 75 9.41 7.18 10.64
N LEU A 76 8.09 6.97 10.70
CA LEU A 76 7.33 6.79 11.92
C LEU A 76 6.82 5.36 12.00
N CYS A 77 6.94 4.73 13.15
CA CYS A 77 6.40 3.40 13.38
C CYS A 77 4.91 3.47 13.70
N GLY A 78 4.14 2.56 13.12
CA GLY A 78 2.73 2.36 13.40
C GLY A 78 2.48 1.26 14.41
N ASN A 79 1.46 1.47 15.24
CA ASN A 79 0.87 0.47 16.09
C ASN A 79 -0.40 -0.07 15.43
N ILE A 80 -0.58 -1.38 15.47
CA ILE A 80 -1.80 -2.02 14.97
C ILE A 80 -2.80 -2.01 16.10
N LEU A 81 -3.95 -1.35 15.89
CA LEU A 81 -5.02 -1.33 16.88
C LEU A 81 -5.94 -2.54 16.73
N GLU A 82 -6.34 -2.83 15.48
CA GLU A 82 -7.27 -3.91 15.18
C GLU A 82 -7.10 -4.37 13.72
N ILE A 83 -7.16 -5.68 13.50
CA ILE A 83 -7.23 -6.27 12.17
C ILE A 83 -8.66 -6.73 11.96
N GLU A 84 -9.42 -5.98 11.16
CA GLU A 84 -10.85 -6.24 10.92
C GLU A 84 -11.05 -7.40 9.93
N SER A 85 -10.14 -7.53 8.96
CA SER A 85 -10.12 -8.62 7.98
C SER A 85 -8.77 -8.69 7.25
N ASN A 86 -8.60 -9.69 6.38
CA ASN A 86 -7.45 -9.80 5.49
C ASN A 86 -7.19 -8.57 4.61
N THR A 87 -8.20 -7.74 4.36
CA THR A 87 -8.10 -6.55 3.48
C THR A 87 -8.30 -5.22 4.20
N ARG A 88 -8.53 -5.24 5.52
CA ARG A 88 -8.88 -4.04 6.27
C ARG A 88 -8.33 -4.08 7.67
N MET A 89 -7.63 -3.03 8.06
CA MET A 89 -7.07 -2.89 9.41
C MET A 89 -7.13 -1.45 9.89
N ARG A 90 -7.20 -1.30 11.21
CA ARG A 90 -7.11 -0.03 11.92
C ARG A 90 -5.75 0.07 12.58
N VAL A 91 -5.07 1.17 12.30
CA VAL A 91 -3.70 1.42 12.72
C VAL A 91 -3.62 2.80 13.37
N SER A 92 -2.70 2.97 14.30
CA SER A 92 -2.40 4.25 14.91
C SER A 92 -0.93 4.58 14.85
N PHE A 93 -0.61 5.84 15.00
CA PHE A 93 0.77 6.30 15.11
C PHE A 93 0.82 7.63 15.85
N GLU A 94 1.99 7.91 16.42
CA GLU A 94 2.26 9.17 17.07
C GLU A 94 3.00 10.09 16.10
N ALA A 95 2.40 11.22 15.78
CA ALA A 95 3.00 12.23 14.93
C ALA A 95 3.73 13.28 15.78
N PRO A 96 4.96 13.69 15.41
CA PRO A 96 5.66 14.79 16.07
C PRO A 96 4.95 16.12 15.82
N ASP A 97 5.29 17.14 16.62
CA ASP A 97 4.71 18.50 16.53
C ASP A 97 4.98 19.19 15.18
N LYS A 98 6.00 18.74 14.45
CA LYS A 98 6.33 19.25 13.12
C LYS A 98 6.68 18.12 12.17
N LEU A 99 6.11 18.17 10.97
CA LEU A 99 6.40 17.27 9.87
C LEU A 99 6.89 18.08 8.65
N PRO A 100 7.87 17.55 7.89
CA PRO A 100 8.42 18.24 6.73
C PRO A 100 7.52 18.16 5.48
N VAL A 101 6.37 17.50 5.55
CA VAL A 101 5.50 17.22 4.39
C VAL A 101 4.02 17.42 4.70
N ALA A 102 3.26 17.77 3.66
CA ALA A 102 1.81 17.87 3.71
C ALA A 102 1.09 16.53 3.55
N ARG A 103 1.77 15.49 3.05
CA ARG A 103 1.17 14.17 2.78
C ARG A 103 2.10 13.04 3.22
N LEU A 104 1.55 12.06 3.94
CA LEU A 104 2.31 10.90 4.41
C LEU A 104 2.14 9.69 3.49
N TRP A 105 3.18 8.89 3.38
CA TRP A 105 3.15 7.59 2.71
C TRP A 105 2.95 6.50 3.76
N VAL A 106 2.22 5.44 3.39
CA VAL A 106 1.94 4.31 4.27
C VAL A 106 2.57 3.07 3.68
N TYR A 107 3.28 2.35 4.51
CA TYR A 107 3.93 1.07 4.23
C TYR A 107 3.40 0.03 5.19
N VAL A 108 3.08 -1.13 4.65
CA VAL A 108 2.59 -2.27 5.41
C VAL A 108 3.39 -3.48 4.95
N HIS A 109 3.95 -4.20 5.90
CA HIS A 109 4.77 -5.37 5.64
C HIS A 109 4.26 -6.56 6.45
N ASN A 110 4.24 -7.73 5.83
CA ASN A 110 4.07 -9.01 6.51
C ASN A 110 4.79 -10.11 5.71
N GLU A 111 4.87 -11.32 6.28
CA GLU A 111 5.60 -12.43 5.66
C GLU A 111 4.91 -13.03 4.42
N ILE A 112 3.60 -12.81 4.23
CA ILE A 112 2.81 -13.41 3.14
C ILE A 112 2.77 -12.51 1.90
N ASP A 113 2.40 -11.24 2.08
CA ASP A 113 2.22 -10.24 1.04
C ASP A 113 3.52 -9.50 0.70
N GLY A 114 4.51 -9.52 1.60
CA GLY A 114 5.68 -8.67 1.53
C GLY A 114 5.34 -7.21 1.84
N THR A 115 6.09 -6.26 1.27
CA THR A 115 5.86 -4.82 1.49
C THR A 115 4.88 -4.25 0.47
N VAL A 116 3.71 -3.83 0.95
CA VAL A 116 2.74 -3.06 0.19
C VAL A 116 2.78 -1.60 0.63
N SER A 117 2.60 -0.67 -0.31
CA SER A 117 2.69 0.76 -0.01
C SER A 117 1.70 1.58 -0.82
N ILE A 118 1.31 2.71 -0.24
CA ILE A 118 0.54 3.74 -0.93
C ILE A 118 1.17 5.10 -0.62
N ARG A 119 1.31 5.91 -1.67
CA ARG A 119 1.80 7.29 -1.56
C ARG A 119 0.65 8.21 -1.26
N GLU A 120 0.95 9.30 -0.58
CA GLU A 120 -0.02 10.38 -0.33
C GLU A 120 -1.32 9.90 0.35
N ALA A 121 -1.15 8.99 1.31
CA ALA A 121 -2.22 8.26 1.96
C ALA A 121 -3.08 9.12 2.89
N ALA A 122 -2.47 10.12 3.53
CA ALA A 122 -3.13 10.99 4.50
C ALA A 122 -2.61 12.42 4.40
N ASN A 123 -3.51 13.38 4.56
CA ASN A 123 -3.18 14.80 4.60
C ASN A 123 -2.77 15.20 6.02
N VAL A 124 -1.70 15.97 6.13
CA VAL A 124 -1.22 16.57 7.38
C VAL A 124 -1.93 17.91 7.60
N ASP A 125 -2.30 18.20 8.85
CA ASP A 125 -2.85 19.51 9.20
C ASP A 125 -1.81 20.62 8.90
N PRO A 126 -2.20 21.72 8.23
CA PRO A 126 -1.29 22.80 7.87
C PRO A 126 -0.51 23.40 9.05
N SER A 127 -1.05 23.33 10.27
CA SER A 127 -0.39 23.83 11.49
C SER A 127 0.85 23.03 11.90
N LEU A 128 1.01 21.80 11.41
CA LEU A 128 2.14 20.92 11.71
C LEU A 128 3.20 20.90 10.62
N ILE A 129 2.94 21.55 9.49
CA ILE A 129 3.89 21.57 8.39
C ILE A 129 5.00 22.56 8.78
N ASP A 130 6.25 22.10 8.78
CA ASP A 130 7.38 23.01 8.99
C ASP A 130 7.58 23.89 7.74
N PRO A 131 7.33 25.21 7.83
CA PRO A 131 7.44 26.11 6.67
C PRO A 131 8.89 26.38 6.26
N SER A 132 9.89 25.91 7.04
CA SER A 132 11.31 26.14 6.74
C SER A 132 11.94 25.09 5.81
N ILE A 133 11.21 24.02 5.48
CA ILE A 133 11.74 22.84 4.78
C ILE A 133 10.93 22.49 3.51
N SER A 134 9.97 23.34 3.13
CA SER A 134 9.12 23.19 1.94
C SER A 134 9.81 23.64 0.65
#